data_AF-A0A645FTB1-F1
#
_entry.id   AF-A0A645FTB1-F1
#
_cell.length_a   1.000
_cell.length_b   1.000
_cell.length_c   1.000
_cell.angle_alpha   90.00
_cell.angle_beta   90.00
_cell.angle_gamma   90.00
#
_symmetry.space_group_name_H-M   'P 1'
#
loop_
_entity.id
_entity.type
_entity.pdbx_description
1 polymer ?
#
loop_
_entity_poly.entity_id
_entity_poly.type
_entity_poly.pdbx_seq_one_letter_code
_entity_poly.pdbx_strand_id
1 'polypeptide(L)' 'MVPADQPANTVVAVLQKGYVIADRILRPALVTVAQG' A
#
# COMPACT_ATOMS: atom_id res chain seq x y z
N MET A 1 -9.08 -5.04 2.82
CA MET A 1 -8.83 -5.44 1.42
C MET A 1 -10.11 -5.15 0.64
N VAL A 2 -10.00 -4.83 -0.65
CA VAL A 2 -11.11 -4.31 -1.48
C VAL A 2 -11.21 -5.14 -2.76
N PRO A 3 -12.43 -5.40 -3.28
CA PRO A 3 -12.61 -5.98 -4.61
C PRO A 3 -11.95 -5.08 -5.67
N ALA A 4 -11.03 -5.65 -6.44
CA ALA A 4 -10.26 -4.91 -7.43
C ALA A 4 -9.88 -5.84 -8.58
N ASP A 5 -9.87 -5.33 -9.81
CA ASP A 5 -9.54 -6.11 -11.00
C ASP A 5 -8.07 -6.59 -11.03
N GLN A 6 -7.23 -6.01 -10.18
CA GLN A 6 -5.83 -6.41 -10.04
C GLN A 6 -5.71 -7.74 -9.28
N PRO A 7 -4.67 -8.55 -9.55
CA PRO A 7 -4.43 -9.78 -8.83
C PRO A 7 -4.37 -9.57 -7.31
N ALA A 8 -4.81 -10.56 -6.54
CA ALA A 8 -4.74 -10.55 -5.09
C ALA A 8 -3.33 -10.18 -4.59
N ASN A 9 -3.28 -9.47 -3.46
CA ASN A 9 -2.05 -8.93 -2.84
C ASN A 9 -1.38 -7.77 -3.59
N THR A 10 -2.06 -7.15 -4.56
CA THR A 10 -1.58 -5.93 -5.22
C THR A 10 -2.04 -4.67 -4.46
N VAL A 11 -1.15 -3.68 -4.30
CA VAL A 11 -1.54 -2.37 -3.74
C VAL A 11 -2.36 -1.59 -4.76
N VAL A 12 -3.59 -1.20 -4.39
CA VAL A 12 -4.53 -0.52 -5.30
C VAL A 12 -4.66 0.97 -5.02
N ALA A 13 -4.47 1.39 -3.77
CA ALA A 13 -4.53 2.78 -3.38
C ALA A 13 -3.63 3.06 -2.16
N VAL A 14 -3.04 4.25 -2.15
CA VAL A 14 -2.34 4.80 -0.99
C VAL A 14 -3.25 5.82 -0.32
N LEU A 15 -3.75 5.49 0.87
CA LEU A 15 -4.61 6.37 1.66
C LEU A 15 -3.79 7.42 2.41
N GLN A 16 -2.58 7.04 2.83
CA GLN A 16 -1.65 7.96 3.46
C GLN A 16 -0.22 7.66 3.04
N LYS A 17 0.50 8.69 2.60
CA LYS A 17 1.89 8.57 2.17
C LYS A 17 2.77 8.07 3.32
N GLY A 18 3.69 7.17 2.99
CA GLY A 18 4.81 6.77 3.85
C GLY A 18 6.05 7.60 3.53
N TYR A 19 7.04 7.54 4.41
CA TYR A 19 8.31 8.27 4.28
C TYR A 19 9.48 7.36 4.65
N VAL A 20 10.57 7.52 3.89
CA VAL A 20 11.83 6.80 4.07
C VAL A 20 12.95 7.85 4.10
N ILE A 21 13.92 7.69 4.99
CA ILE A 21 15.14 8.54 5.02
C ILE A 21 16.33 7.60 4.87
N ALA A 22 17.07 7.76 3.77
CA ALA A 22 17.99 6.73 3.28
C ALA A 22 17.26 5.37 3.27
N ASP A 23 17.81 4.35 3.91
CA ASP A 23 17.23 3.01 3.96
C ASP A 23 16.39 2.73 5.23
N ARG A 24 16.03 3.78 5.99
CA ARG A 24 15.25 3.64 7.21
C ARG A 24 13.82 4.10 7.01
N ILE A 25 12.87 3.23 7.35
CA ILE A 25 11.44 3.56 7.34
C ILE A 25 11.16 4.52 8.50
N LEU A 26 10.80 5.75 8.19
CA LEU A 26 10.33 6.72 9.19
C LEU A 26 8.88 6.45 9.55
N ARG A 27 8.06 6.17 8.53
CA ARG A 27 6.65 5.84 8.70
C ARG A 27 6.14 5.05 7.48
N PRO A 28 5.49 3.89 7.67
CA PRO A 28 4.93 3.14 6.56
C PRO A 28 3.74 3.87 5.92
N ALA A 29 3.53 3.63 4.63
CA ALA A 29 2.34 4.08 3.93
C ALA A 29 1.12 3.27 4.40
N LEU A 30 -0.02 3.94 4.56
CA LEU A 30 -1.29 3.25 4.73
C LEU A 30 -1.85 2.96 3.34
N VAL A 31 -2.06 1.68 3.05
CA VAL A 31 -2.47 1.21 1.73
C VAL A 31 -3.68 0.30 1.80
N THR A 32 -4.45 0.29 0.71
CA THR A 32 -5.46 -0.73 0.45
C THR A 32 -4.89 -1.75 -0.52
N VAL A 33 -5.15 -3.04 -0.25
CA VAL A 33 -4.68 -4.17 -1.04
C VAL A 33 -5.87 -4.88 -1.70
N ALA A 34 -5.68 -5.28 -2.96
CA ALA A 34 -6.62 -6.09 -3.73
C ALA A 34 -6.86 -7.43 -3.05
N GLN A 35 -8.14 -7.80 -2.93
CA GLN A 35 -8.55 -9.09 -2.40
C GLN A 35 -8.50 -10.21 -3.46
N GLY A 36 -8.53 -9.82 -4.75
CA GLY A 36 -8.88 -10.71 -5.87
C GLY A 36 -10.38 -10.75 -6.12
#